data_AF-A0A1Z9DQ10-F1
#
_entry.id   AF-A0A1Z9DQ10-F1
#
_cell.length_a   1.000
_cell.length_b   1.000
_cell.length_c   1.000
_cell.angle_alpha   90.00
_cell.angle_beta   90.00
_cell.angle_gamma   90.00
#
_symmetry.space_group_name_H-M   'P 1'
#
loop_
_entity.id
_entity.type
_entity.pdbx_description
1 polymer ?
#
loop_
_entity_poly.entity_id
_entity_poly.type
_entity_poly.pdbx_seq_one_letter_code
_entity_poly.pdbx_strand_id
1 'polypeptide(L)'
;MIRMDIDYFVHEKQIQKLKNNLIKYKEYPGVVFPQYQFFVPTKYSYHTNLCLAVNKTKFPDIKLNGGTDKILPTINNKILNFKKLPWLDVPIWQYDGIFRTKNIIAEDRARFARAWHRYSNNYDKRGGPTKELAYDAWFNFQKTRFKNHIFNVNIQDHPKYIKERLKDLKENQFGYSAFGIAESVSPSIFDYLKSYKNKSFFKIKSKIV
;
A
#
# COMPACT_ATOMS: atom_id res chain seq x y z
N MET A 1 -13.88 13.02 4.23
CA MET A 1 -12.66 12.67 4.99
C MET A 1 -11.78 11.80 4.11
N ILE A 2 -10.47 12.05 4.07
CA ILE A 2 -9.50 11.15 3.43
C ILE A 2 -8.62 10.56 4.54
N ARG A 3 -8.65 9.25 4.70
CA ARG A 3 -7.81 8.54 5.68
C ARG A 3 -6.51 8.16 5.00
N MET A 4 -5.41 8.77 5.43
CA MET A 4 -4.07 8.53 4.89
C MET A 4 -3.17 7.99 6.00
N ASP A 5 -2.39 6.95 5.70
CA ASP A 5 -1.27 6.58 6.55
C ASP A 5 -0.11 7.57 6.35
N ILE A 6 0.80 7.65 7.33
CA ILE A 6 1.92 8.62 7.31
C ILE A 6 2.89 8.40 6.14
N ASP A 7 2.92 7.20 5.59
CA ASP A 7 3.74 6.78 4.46
C ASP A 7 3.01 6.83 3.12
N TYR A 8 1.77 7.33 3.10
CA TYR A 8 0.96 7.49 1.89
C TYR A 8 1.07 8.91 1.35
N PHE A 9 1.34 9.02 0.06
CA PHE A 9 1.43 10.29 -0.64
C PHE A 9 0.51 10.32 -1.87
N VAL A 10 -0.12 11.46 -2.08
CA VAL A 10 -0.69 11.84 -3.37
C VAL A 10 0.35 12.69 -4.09
N HIS A 11 0.63 12.39 -5.35
CA HIS A 11 1.57 13.19 -6.13
C HIS A 11 0.98 14.60 -6.35
N GLU A 12 1.79 15.64 -6.13
CA GLU A 12 1.35 17.04 -6.22
C GLU A 12 0.70 17.39 -7.57
N LYS A 13 1.15 16.77 -8.66
CA LYS A 13 0.59 16.95 -10.02
C LYS A 13 -0.85 16.44 -10.13
N GLN A 14 -1.30 15.61 -9.21
CA GLN A 14 -2.62 14.99 -9.23
C GLN A 14 -3.61 15.64 -8.26
N ILE A 15 -3.20 16.63 -7.47
CA ILE A 15 -4.07 17.27 -6.47
C ILE A 15 -5.30 17.89 -7.13
N GLN A 16 -5.15 18.58 -8.26
CA GLN A 16 -6.30 19.19 -8.94
C GLN A 16 -7.26 18.12 -9.48
N LYS A 17 -6.73 17.06 -10.10
CA LYS A 17 -7.51 15.91 -10.58
C LYS A 17 -8.26 15.24 -9.42
N LEU A 18 -7.61 15.07 -8.27
CA LEU A 18 -8.22 14.54 -7.05
C LEU A 18 -9.40 15.41 -6.60
N LYS A 19 -9.20 16.72 -6.45
CA LYS A 19 -10.26 17.65 -6.05
C LYS A 19 -11.48 17.58 -6.99
N ASN A 20 -11.23 17.66 -8.30
CA ASN A 20 -12.29 17.58 -9.31
C ASN A 20 -13.07 16.27 -9.22
N ASN A 21 -12.37 15.15 -9.05
CA ASN A 21 -13.00 13.84 -8.90
C ASN A 21 -13.82 13.72 -7.61
N LEU A 22 -13.33 14.25 -6.48
CA LEU A 22 -14.09 14.22 -5.23
C LEU A 22 -15.38 15.05 -5.31
N ILE A 23 -15.38 16.15 -6.06
CA ILE A 23 -16.58 16.93 -6.34
C ILE A 23 -17.51 16.15 -7.27
N LYS A 24 -16.99 15.59 -8.37
CA LYS A 24 -17.75 14.79 -9.35
C LYS A 24 -18.49 13.64 -8.67
N TYR A 25 -17.83 12.93 -7.76
CA TYR A 25 -18.37 11.74 -7.11
C TYR A 25 -18.87 12.00 -5.69
N LYS A 26 -19.27 13.23 -5.36
CA LYS A 26 -19.80 13.60 -4.03
C LYS A 26 -21.03 12.79 -3.60
N GLU A 27 -21.75 12.21 -4.56
CA GLU A 27 -22.94 11.42 -4.33
C GLU A 27 -22.65 9.98 -3.85
N TYR A 28 -21.38 9.54 -3.91
CA TYR A 28 -20.95 8.21 -3.50
C TYR A 28 -20.45 8.19 -2.04
N PRO A 29 -20.58 7.06 -1.32
CA PRO A 29 -20.11 6.93 0.07
C PRO A 29 -18.59 6.93 0.19
N GLY A 30 -17.88 6.61 -0.90
CA GLY A 30 -16.44 6.71 -0.97
C GLY A 30 -15.91 6.49 -2.39
N VAL A 31 -14.60 6.67 -2.55
CA VAL A 31 -13.90 6.46 -3.82
C VAL A 31 -12.65 5.60 -3.61
N VAL A 32 -12.24 4.93 -4.68
CA VAL A 32 -11.19 3.90 -4.68
C VAL A 32 -9.96 4.41 -5.40
N PHE A 33 -8.80 4.18 -4.81
CA PHE A 33 -7.49 4.56 -5.34
C PHE A 33 -6.62 3.33 -5.60
N PRO A 34 -5.82 3.32 -6.67
CA PRO A 34 -4.81 2.30 -6.86
C PRO A 34 -3.63 2.61 -5.92
N GLN A 35 -3.05 1.56 -5.33
CA GLN A 35 -1.87 1.71 -4.47
C GLN A 35 -0.61 1.28 -5.23
N TYR A 36 0.36 2.20 -5.28
CA TYR A 36 1.72 1.92 -5.75
C TYR A 36 2.61 1.69 -4.53
N GLN A 37 3.15 0.48 -4.41
CA GLN A 37 3.99 0.07 -3.28
C GLN A 37 5.46 0.06 -3.67
N PHE A 38 6.27 0.76 -2.89
CA PHE A 38 7.71 0.89 -3.06
C PHE A 38 8.45 0.10 -1.99
N PHE A 39 9.35 -0.79 -2.41
CA PHE A 39 10.35 -1.40 -1.52
C PHE A 39 11.73 -0.81 -1.75
N VAL A 40 11.99 -0.31 -2.97
CA VAL A 40 13.16 0.48 -3.35
C VAL A 40 12.67 1.68 -4.18
N PRO A 41 13.41 2.80 -4.25
CA PRO A 41 12.96 3.98 -4.99
C PRO A 41 12.70 3.72 -6.47
N THR A 42 13.53 2.89 -7.12
CA THR A 42 13.54 2.76 -8.57
C THR A 42 12.45 1.87 -9.15
N LYS A 43 11.74 1.10 -8.30
CA LYS A 43 10.75 0.10 -8.73
C LYS A 43 9.54 0.07 -7.80
N TYR A 44 8.36 -0.08 -8.39
CA TYR A 44 7.11 -0.30 -7.66
C TYR A 44 6.29 -1.47 -8.20
N SER A 45 5.41 -1.95 -7.34
CA SER A 45 4.31 -2.84 -7.72
C SER A 45 2.98 -2.11 -7.62
N TYR A 46 2.03 -2.56 -8.43
CA TYR A 46 0.62 -2.28 -8.18
C TYR A 46 0.15 -3.24 -7.08
N HIS A 47 -0.10 -2.72 -5.87
CA HIS A 47 -0.37 -3.56 -4.71
C HIS A 47 -1.82 -3.98 -4.60
N THR A 48 -2.72 -2.98 -4.51
CA THR A 48 -4.15 -3.21 -4.28
C THR A 48 -4.95 -1.94 -4.61
N ASN A 49 -6.26 -2.02 -4.38
CA ASN A 49 -7.20 -0.91 -4.46
C ASN A 49 -7.69 -0.54 -3.05
N LEU A 50 -7.60 0.74 -2.71
CA LEU A 50 -7.91 1.26 -1.39
C LEU A 50 -9.11 2.21 -1.43
N CYS A 51 -10.08 2.01 -0.54
CA CYS A 51 -11.15 2.98 -0.29
C CYS A 51 -10.76 3.91 0.85
N LEU A 52 -9.98 4.97 0.55
CA LEU A 52 -9.43 5.88 1.57
C LEU A 52 -10.26 7.15 1.78
N ALA A 53 -10.93 7.62 0.75
CA ALA A 53 -11.75 8.82 0.80
C ALA A 53 -13.21 8.43 0.94
N VAL A 54 -13.82 8.84 2.05
CA VAL A 54 -15.22 8.55 2.39
C VAL A 54 -15.98 9.84 2.65
N ASN A 55 -17.23 9.86 2.20
CA ASN A 55 -18.11 11.02 2.34
C ASN A 55 -18.95 10.91 3.63
N LYS A 56 -18.33 11.19 4.77
CA LYS A 56 -19.03 11.20 6.07
C LYS A 56 -20.06 12.33 6.20
N THR A 57 -19.99 13.38 5.37
CA THR A 57 -20.97 14.46 5.40
C THR A 57 -22.33 13.98 4.89
N LYS A 58 -22.34 13.24 3.77
CA LYS A 58 -23.57 12.68 3.20
C LYS A 58 -23.94 11.32 3.78
N PHE A 59 -22.95 10.54 4.22
CA PHE A 59 -23.11 9.22 4.78
C PHE A 59 -22.49 9.19 6.20
N PRO A 60 -23.16 9.84 7.19
CA PRO A 60 -22.61 9.98 8.55
C PRO A 60 -22.40 8.65 9.26
N ASP A 61 -23.16 7.61 8.89
CA ASP A 61 -23.07 6.27 9.46
C ASP A 61 -21.82 5.48 9.06
N ILE A 62 -20.95 6.05 8.21
CA ILE A 62 -19.70 5.39 7.83
C ILE A 62 -18.79 5.25 9.06
N LYS A 63 -18.38 4.01 9.36
CA LYS A 63 -17.43 3.67 10.43
C LYS A 63 -16.18 3.03 9.85
N LEU A 64 -15.02 3.26 10.46
CA LEU A 64 -13.76 2.59 10.11
C LEU A 64 -13.53 1.45 11.10
N ASN A 65 -14.25 0.35 10.92
CA ASN A 65 -14.23 -0.79 11.84
C ASN A 65 -14.29 -2.15 11.11
N GLY A 66 -14.16 -2.16 9.79
CA GLY A 66 -14.23 -3.35 8.96
C GLY A 66 -12.87 -3.98 8.68
N GLY A 67 -12.91 -5.24 8.24
CA GLY A 67 -11.71 -6.02 7.91
C GLY A 67 -10.96 -6.51 9.14
N THR A 68 -9.96 -7.35 8.90
CA THR A 68 -9.13 -7.96 9.97
C THR A 68 -8.47 -6.92 10.86
N ASP A 69 -7.96 -5.84 10.24
CA ASP A 69 -7.27 -4.76 10.95
C ASP A 69 -8.24 -3.68 11.48
N LYS A 70 -9.56 -3.86 11.30
CA LYS A 70 -10.62 -2.94 11.76
C LYS A 70 -10.45 -1.50 11.27
N ILE A 71 -9.93 -1.31 10.06
CA ILE A 71 -9.71 0.03 9.44
C ILE A 71 -10.49 0.25 8.16
N LEU A 72 -11.14 -0.79 7.60
CA LEU A 72 -11.91 -0.65 6.37
C LEU A 72 -13.22 0.06 6.65
N PRO A 73 -13.68 0.94 5.74
CA PRO A 73 -14.93 1.64 5.92
C PRO A 73 -16.14 0.71 5.76
N THR A 74 -17.09 0.83 6.67
CA THR A 74 -18.36 0.10 6.69
C THR A 74 -19.54 1.06 6.70
N ILE A 75 -20.67 0.60 6.14
CA ILE A 75 -21.98 1.24 6.28
C ILE A 75 -22.98 0.15 6.67
N ASN A 76 -23.80 0.38 7.70
CA ASN A 76 -24.71 -0.64 8.26
C ASN A 76 -23.98 -1.96 8.57
N ASN A 77 -22.79 -1.88 9.18
CA ASN A 77 -21.90 -3.01 9.51
C ASN A 77 -21.43 -3.85 8.31
N LYS A 78 -21.63 -3.38 7.08
CA LYS A 78 -21.14 -4.04 5.85
C LYS A 78 -19.97 -3.25 5.28
N ILE A 79 -18.88 -3.94 4.96
CA ILE A 79 -17.72 -3.32 4.30
C ILE A 79 -18.16 -2.70 2.98
N LEU A 80 -17.74 -1.46 2.72
CA LEU A 80 -17.98 -0.79 1.46
C LEU A 80 -17.35 -1.59 0.33
N ASN A 81 -18.19 -2.12 -0.55
CA ASN A 81 -17.72 -2.90 -1.69
C ASN A 81 -17.07 -1.97 -2.72
N PHE A 82 -15.74 -1.97 -2.76
CA PHE A 82 -14.96 -1.15 -3.69
C PHE A 82 -15.34 -1.36 -5.16
N LYS A 83 -15.91 -2.51 -5.55
CA LYS A 83 -16.38 -2.77 -6.92
C LYS A 83 -17.60 -1.91 -7.31
N LYS A 84 -18.33 -1.38 -6.33
CA LYS A 84 -19.52 -0.53 -6.51
C LYS A 84 -19.22 0.96 -6.32
N LEU A 85 -17.95 1.33 -6.14
CA LEU A 85 -17.52 2.70 -5.93
C LEU A 85 -16.79 3.24 -7.16
N PRO A 86 -16.66 4.57 -7.30
CA PRO A 86 -15.85 5.18 -8.35
C PRO A 86 -14.36 4.94 -8.13
N TRP A 87 -13.66 4.58 -9.21
CA TRP A 87 -12.22 4.31 -9.21
C TRP A 87 -11.49 5.50 -9.78
N LEU A 88 -10.62 6.11 -8.98
CA LEU A 88 -9.90 7.31 -9.37
C LEU A 88 -8.52 6.94 -9.89
N ASP A 89 -8.20 7.38 -11.10
CA ASP A 89 -6.85 7.32 -11.66
C ASP A 89 -5.92 8.37 -11.02
N VAL A 90 -5.77 8.24 -9.70
CA VAL A 90 -4.95 9.03 -8.78
C VAL A 90 -4.29 8.04 -7.82
N PRO A 91 -3.11 7.50 -8.14
CA PRO A 91 -2.42 6.55 -7.28
C PRO A 91 -2.01 7.13 -5.92
N ILE A 92 -2.12 6.27 -4.91
CA ILE A 92 -1.50 6.47 -3.61
C ILE A 92 -0.12 5.83 -3.65
N TRP A 93 0.90 6.65 -3.41
CA TRP A 93 2.29 6.23 -3.35
C TRP A 93 2.62 5.84 -1.92
N GLN A 94 2.83 4.54 -1.68
CA GLN A 94 3.12 3.95 -0.38
C GLN A 94 4.61 3.63 -0.24
N TYR A 95 5.21 4.13 0.83
CA TYR A 95 6.63 3.94 1.17
C TYR A 95 6.85 3.16 2.47
N ASP A 96 5.93 2.27 2.83
CA ASP A 96 6.02 1.48 4.07
C ASP A 96 7.37 0.77 4.17
N GLY A 97 8.00 0.88 5.33
CA GLY A 97 9.26 0.21 5.65
C GLY A 97 10.51 0.76 4.96
N ILE A 98 10.41 1.60 3.92
CA ILE A 98 11.56 1.99 3.10
C ILE A 98 12.70 2.65 3.92
N PHE A 99 12.37 3.43 4.94
CA PHE A 99 13.35 4.12 5.79
C PHE A 99 13.74 3.34 7.06
N ARG A 100 13.23 2.12 7.25
CA ARG A 100 13.41 1.36 8.48
C ARG A 100 14.63 0.45 8.37
N THR A 101 15.35 0.32 9.48
CA THR A 101 16.45 -0.64 9.60
C THR A 101 15.92 -2.04 9.92
N LYS A 102 16.77 -3.06 9.75
CA LYS A 102 16.46 -4.45 10.13
C LYS A 102 15.98 -4.55 11.58
N ASN A 103 16.64 -3.87 12.51
CA ASN A 103 16.29 -3.90 13.94
C ASN A 103 14.89 -3.34 14.21
N ILE A 104 14.56 -2.18 13.62
CA ILE A 104 13.23 -1.57 13.76
C ILE A 104 12.16 -2.51 13.20
N ILE A 105 12.41 -3.09 12.03
CA ILE A 105 11.46 -4.01 11.38
C ILE A 105 11.27 -5.26 12.24
N ALA A 106 12.35 -5.91 12.69
CA ALA A 106 12.29 -7.12 13.49
C ALA A 106 11.50 -6.91 14.79
N GLU A 107 11.73 -5.78 15.46
CA GLU A 107 10.99 -5.41 16.66
C GLU A 107 9.50 -5.19 16.41
N ASP A 108 9.14 -4.45 15.37
CA ASP A 108 7.75 -4.21 15.01
C ASP A 108 7.03 -5.49 14.58
N ARG A 109 7.70 -6.36 13.82
CA ARG A 109 7.10 -7.63 13.37
C ARG A 109 6.88 -8.58 14.54
N ALA A 110 7.81 -8.67 15.48
CA ALA A 110 7.63 -9.44 16.71
C ALA A 110 6.46 -8.90 17.55
N ARG A 111 6.33 -7.57 17.67
CA ARG A 111 5.19 -6.93 18.34
C ARG A 111 3.87 -7.29 17.66
N PHE A 112 3.80 -7.23 16.33
CA PHE A 112 2.62 -7.62 15.57
C PHE A 112 2.30 -9.11 15.71
N ALA A 113 3.29 -9.98 15.70
CA ALA A 113 3.11 -11.42 15.89
C ALA A 113 2.51 -11.74 17.28
N ARG A 114 3.03 -11.11 18.35
CA ARG A 114 2.46 -11.24 19.70
C ARG A 114 1.03 -10.71 19.80
N ALA A 115 0.75 -9.57 19.17
CA ALA A 115 -0.60 -9.00 19.15
C ALA A 115 -1.59 -9.91 18.41
N TRP A 116 -1.17 -10.46 17.26
CA TRP A 116 -1.96 -11.41 16.50
C TRP A 116 -2.25 -12.68 17.29
N HIS A 117 -1.25 -13.22 17.98
CA HIS A 117 -1.43 -14.40 18.83
C HIS A 117 -2.43 -14.14 19.95
N ARG A 118 -2.37 -12.99 20.64
CA ARG A 118 -3.39 -12.65 21.65
C ARG A 118 -4.81 -12.59 21.09
N TYR A 119 -4.96 -12.18 19.83
CA TYR A 119 -6.26 -12.04 19.18
C TYR A 119 -6.80 -13.37 18.61
N SER A 120 -5.91 -14.21 18.06
CA SER A 120 -6.28 -15.36 17.21
C SER A 120 -5.77 -16.71 17.72
N ASN A 121 -5.02 -16.71 18.83
CA ASN A 121 -4.38 -17.88 19.43
C ASN A 121 -3.46 -18.67 18.47
N ASN A 122 -2.89 -18.00 17.47
CA ASN A 122 -1.86 -18.54 16.57
C ASN A 122 -0.99 -17.41 16.00
N TYR A 123 0.11 -17.75 15.32
CA TYR A 123 0.96 -16.77 14.64
C TYR A 123 0.67 -16.64 13.14
N ASP A 124 -0.02 -17.60 12.52
CA ASP A 124 -0.25 -17.67 11.07
C ASP A 124 1.07 -17.45 10.29
N LYS A 125 1.06 -16.67 9.22
CA LYS A 125 2.25 -16.32 8.41
C LYS A 125 3.23 -15.35 9.09
N ARG A 126 3.10 -15.06 10.38
CA ARG A 126 3.94 -14.07 11.10
C ARG A 126 5.16 -14.69 11.77
N GLY A 127 5.38 -16.00 11.64
CA GLY A 127 6.56 -16.70 12.12
C GLY A 127 6.50 -17.06 13.60
N GLY A 128 6.65 -16.08 14.49
CA GLY A 128 6.70 -16.32 15.93
C GLY A 128 6.84 -15.05 16.78
N PRO A 129 6.94 -15.18 18.11
CA PRO A 129 6.93 -14.03 19.02
C PRO A 129 8.27 -13.29 19.13
N THR A 130 9.37 -13.91 18.67
CA THR A 130 10.74 -13.36 18.75
C THR A 130 11.06 -12.47 17.55
N LYS A 131 12.09 -11.62 17.69
CA LYS A 131 12.52 -10.70 16.62
C LYS A 131 12.99 -11.46 15.40
N GLU A 132 13.71 -12.57 15.61
CA GLU A 132 14.31 -13.42 14.60
C GLU A 132 13.23 -14.11 13.77
N LEU A 133 12.35 -14.88 14.43
CA LEU A 133 11.27 -15.63 13.76
C LEU A 133 10.33 -14.71 12.98
N ALA A 134 9.95 -13.58 13.58
CA ALA A 134 9.06 -12.63 12.94
C ALA A 134 9.71 -11.89 11.77
N TYR A 135 10.99 -11.56 11.88
CA TYR A 135 11.75 -10.95 10.80
C TYR A 135 11.92 -11.91 9.63
N ASP A 136 12.32 -13.15 9.88
CA ASP A 136 12.55 -14.14 8.82
C ASP A 136 11.27 -14.43 8.03
N ALA A 137 10.14 -14.59 8.73
CA ALA A 137 8.83 -14.73 8.10
C ALA A 137 8.48 -13.50 7.25
N TRP A 138 8.67 -12.29 7.79
CA TRP A 138 8.42 -11.05 7.06
C TRP A 138 9.33 -10.90 5.83
N PHE A 139 10.61 -11.23 5.96
CA PHE A 139 11.61 -11.07 4.91
C PHE A 139 11.38 -12.05 3.75
N ASN A 140 11.07 -13.31 4.05
CA ASN A 140 10.67 -14.30 3.04
C ASN A 140 9.39 -13.88 2.30
N PHE A 141 8.47 -13.22 3.02
CA PHE A 141 7.28 -12.66 2.40
C PHE A 141 7.58 -11.45 1.50
N GLN A 142 8.52 -10.58 1.89
CA GLN A 142 8.97 -9.47 1.03
C GLN A 142 9.64 -9.98 -0.24
N LYS A 143 10.51 -10.99 -0.16
CA LYS A 143 11.12 -11.65 -1.34
C LYS A 143 10.07 -12.10 -2.34
N THR A 144 9.03 -12.78 -1.85
CA THR A 144 7.92 -13.25 -2.70
C THR A 144 7.17 -12.08 -3.36
N ARG A 145 6.94 -10.99 -2.62
CA ARG A 145 6.22 -9.81 -3.12
C ARG A 145 7.04 -9.00 -4.12
N PHE A 146 8.35 -8.91 -3.92
CA PHE A 146 9.26 -8.13 -4.76
C PHE A 146 9.25 -8.58 -6.22
N LYS A 147 8.89 -9.85 -6.50
CA LYS A 147 8.65 -10.33 -7.87
C LYS A 147 7.63 -9.49 -8.66
N ASN A 148 6.70 -8.81 -7.97
CA ASN A 148 5.71 -7.94 -8.62
C ASN A 148 6.20 -6.48 -8.81
N HIS A 149 7.40 -6.14 -8.32
CA HIS A 149 7.98 -4.79 -8.42
C HIS A 149 8.66 -4.61 -9.78
N ILE A 150 7.84 -4.59 -10.82
CA ILE A 150 8.31 -4.58 -12.22
C ILE A 150 8.29 -3.19 -12.86
N PHE A 151 7.59 -2.23 -12.26
CA PHE A 151 7.39 -0.92 -12.87
C PHE A 151 8.51 0.00 -12.43
N ASN A 152 9.30 0.45 -13.39
CA ASN A 152 10.39 1.39 -13.14
C ASN A 152 9.85 2.82 -12.91
N VAL A 153 10.54 3.57 -12.08
CA VAL A 153 10.31 4.99 -11.87
C VAL A 153 11.64 5.70 -11.57
N ASN A 154 11.78 6.94 -12.02
CA ASN A 154 12.95 7.75 -11.67
C ASN A 154 12.70 8.49 -10.36
N ILE A 155 13.77 8.76 -9.61
CA ILE A 155 13.71 9.56 -8.36
C ILE A 155 12.97 10.90 -8.58
N GLN A 156 13.10 11.50 -9.77
CA GLN A 156 12.47 12.78 -10.12
C GLN A 156 10.96 12.69 -10.35
N ASP A 157 10.42 11.50 -10.56
CA ASP A 157 8.99 11.26 -10.83
C ASP A 157 8.19 10.93 -9.55
N HIS A 158 8.85 10.79 -8.40
CA HIS A 158 8.16 10.65 -7.11
C HIS A 158 7.50 11.97 -6.67
N PRO A 159 6.54 11.93 -5.73
CA PRO A 159 5.99 13.12 -5.11
C PRO A 159 7.10 14.01 -4.55
N LYS A 160 7.01 15.33 -4.79
CA LYS A 160 8.06 16.28 -4.38
C LYS A 160 8.44 16.21 -2.89
N TYR A 161 7.51 15.76 -2.05
CA TYR A 161 7.64 15.72 -0.58
C TYR A 161 8.63 14.66 -0.06
N ILE A 162 9.00 13.67 -0.87
CA ILE A 162 9.80 12.52 -0.40
C ILE A 162 11.14 12.38 -1.13
N LYS A 163 11.36 13.13 -2.23
CA LYS A 163 12.51 12.96 -3.12
C LYS A 163 13.85 13.02 -2.41
N GLU A 164 14.11 14.06 -1.62
CA GLU A 164 15.39 14.22 -0.93
C GLU A 164 15.63 13.07 0.06
N ARG A 165 14.59 12.68 0.81
CA ARG A 165 14.68 11.55 1.73
C ARG A 165 14.96 10.22 1.01
N LEU A 166 14.49 10.04 -0.23
CA LEU A 166 14.80 8.86 -1.03
C LEU A 166 16.25 8.87 -1.55
N LYS A 167 16.83 10.04 -1.85
CA LYS A 167 18.25 10.16 -2.23
C LYS A 167 19.17 9.88 -1.05
N ASP A 168 18.75 10.26 0.15
CA ASP A 168 19.53 10.10 1.39
C ASP A 168 19.32 8.73 2.07
N LEU A 169 18.88 7.71 1.33
CA LEU A 169 18.72 6.36 1.87
C LEU A 169 20.08 5.76 2.25
N LYS A 170 20.16 5.23 3.46
CA LYS A 170 21.35 4.56 4.00
C LYS A 170 21.33 3.07 3.69
N GLU A 171 22.49 2.47 3.49
CA GLU A 171 22.63 1.03 3.20
C GLU A 171 21.92 0.11 4.22
N ASN A 172 21.90 0.53 5.48
CA ASN A 172 21.24 -0.22 6.55
C ASN A 172 19.71 -0.06 6.60
N GLN A 173 19.11 0.74 5.72
CA GLN A 173 17.67 0.91 5.58
C GLN A 173 17.13 0.01 4.46
N PHE A 174 15.92 -0.51 4.65
CA PHE A 174 15.29 -1.43 3.71
C PHE A 174 15.26 -0.87 2.28
N GLY A 175 14.96 0.41 2.13
CA GLY A 175 14.83 1.08 0.85
C GLY A 175 16.05 1.07 -0.06
N TYR A 176 17.24 0.90 0.50
CA TYR A 176 18.48 0.98 -0.27
C TYR A 176 18.58 -0.15 -1.29
N SER A 177 18.39 -1.40 -0.84
CA SER A 177 18.48 -2.61 -1.69
C SER A 177 17.40 -3.65 -1.39
N ALA A 178 16.37 -3.27 -0.62
CA ALA A 178 15.45 -4.21 0.02
C ALA A 178 16.20 -5.28 0.85
N PHE A 179 17.32 -4.91 1.47
CA PHE A 179 18.29 -5.82 2.12
C PHE A 179 18.79 -6.94 1.20
N GLY A 180 19.23 -6.59 -0.02
CA GLY A 180 19.77 -7.54 -0.99
C GLY A 180 18.72 -8.25 -1.86
N ILE A 181 17.43 -7.96 -1.67
CA ILE A 181 16.36 -8.57 -2.46
C ILE A 181 16.39 -8.04 -3.90
N ALA A 182 16.73 -6.75 -4.08
CA ALA A 182 16.68 -6.10 -5.38
C ALA A 182 17.65 -6.72 -6.41
N GLU A 183 18.76 -7.28 -5.91
CA GLU A 183 19.82 -7.91 -6.69
C GLU A 183 19.58 -9.41 -6.87
N SER A 184 18.90 -10.06 -5.92
CA SER A 184 18.74 -11.52 -5.89
C SER A 184 17.42 -12.04 -6.49
N VAL A 185 16.40 -11.18 -6.65
CA VAL A 185 15.08 -11.59 -7.13
C VAL A 185 14.79 -11.00 -8.50
N SER A 186 14.66 -11.90 -9.49
CA SER A 186 14.24 -11.57 -10.85
C SER A 186 12.78 -12.00 -11.10
N PRO A 187 11.90 -11.10 -11.55
CA PRO A 187 10.53 -11.44 -11.95
C PRO A 187 10.50 -12.42 -13.13
N SER A 188 9.56 -13.36 -13.11
CA SER A 188 9.28 -14.23 -14.26
C SER A 188 8.36 -13.54 -15.27
N ILE A 189 8.26 -14.07 -16.49
CA ILE A 189 7.32 -13.55 -17.50
C ILE A 189 5.85 -13.58 -17.01
N PHE A 190 5.49 -14.55 -16.17
CA PHE A 190 4.17 -14.63 -15.55
C PHE A 190 3.93 -13.47 -14.57
N ASP A 191 4.95 -13.09 -13.79
CA ASP A 191 4.87 -11.95 -12.87
C ASP A 191 4.66 -10.64 -13.65
N TYR A 192 5.33 -10.49 -14.79
CA TYR A 192 5.13 -9.38 -15.71
C TYR A 192 3.68 -9.33 -16.23
N LEU A 193 3.20 -10.41 -16.84
CA LEU A 193 1.84 -10.49 -17.39
C LEU A 193 0.78 -10.19 -16.33
N LYS A 194 0.91 -10.79 -15.14
CA LYS A 194 -0.01 -10.57 -14.01
C LYS A 194 -0.03 -9.10 -13.57
N SER A 195 1.14 -8.49 -13.42
CA SER A 195 1.26 -7.11 -12.96
C SER A 195 0.69 -6.10 -13.97
N TYR A 196 0.98 -6.30 -15.27
CA TYR A 196 0.38 -5.48 -16.33
C TYR A 196 -1.13 -5.66 -16.44
N LYS A 197 -1.63 -6.90 -16.35
CA LYS A 197 -3.07 -7.20 -16.33
C LYS A 197 -3.78 -6.43 -15.21
N ASN A 198 -3.25 -6.48 -13.99
CA ASN A 198 -3.84 -5.79 -12.84
C ASN A 198 -3.88 -4.27 -13.02
N LYS A 199 -2.79 -3.68 -13.51
CA LYS A 199 -2.69 -2.23 -13.75
C LYS A 199 -3.63 -1.78 -14.88
N SER A 200 -3.71 -2.54 -15.97
CA SER A 200 -4.61 -2.24 -17.10
C SER A 200 -6.07 -2.37 -16.71
N PHE A 201 -6.43 -3.42 -15.96
CA PHE A 201 -7.79 -3.60 -15.44
C PHE A 201 -8.24 -2.39 -14.61
N PHE A 202 -7.36 -1.88 -13.74
CA PHE A 202 -7.63 -0.67 -12.98
C PHE A 202 -7.89 0.54 -13.90
N LYS A 203 -6.97 0.81 -14.83
CA LYS A 203 -7.08 1.95 -15.76
C LYS A 203 -8.39 1.93 -16.57
N ILE A 204 -8.83 0.74 -16.98
CA ILE A 204 -10.10 0.57 -17.69
C ILE A 204 -11.26 0.90 -16.75
N LYS A 205 -11.28 0.33 -15.55
CA LYS A 205 -12.33 0.60 -14.55
C LYS A 205 -12.44 2.08 -14.16
N SER A 206 -11.32 2.80 -14.06
CA SER A 206 -11.33 4.23 -13.73
C SER A 206 -11.93 5.12 -14.83
N LYS A 207 -12.18 4.60 -16.03
CA LYS A 207 -12.81 5.34 -17.14
C LYS A 207 -14.32 5.07 -17.26
N ILE A 208 -14.84 4.04 -16.60
CA ILE A 208 -16.21 3.53 -16.78
C ILE A 208 -17.19 4.14 -15.75
N VAL A 209 -16.71 4.93 -14.77
CA VAL A 209 -17.54 5.48 -13.67
C VAL A 209 -17.78 6.97 -13.77
#